data_AF-A0A1C4VVH7-F1
#
_entry.id   AF-A0A1C4VVH7-F1
#
_cell.length_a   1.000
_cell.length_b   1.000
_cell.length_c   1.000
_cell.angle_alpha   90.00
_cell.angle_beta   90.00
_cell.angle_gamma   90.00
#
_symmetry.space_group_name_H-M   'P 1'
#
loop_
_entity.id
_entity.type
_entity.pdbx_description
1 polymer ?
#
loop_
_entity_poly.entity_id
_entity_poly.type
_entity_poly.pdbx_seq_one_letter_code
_entity_poly.pdbx_strand_id
1 'polypeptide(L)'
;MRRGVRGTLAVGTALLVVTGCTAEDRASRPTAAPSPTATASITAMADGPISATGPGADEVPRPVICGPGEAHMTEPTPTPPGPDDVVAGPVIWRGLKAMATGDPASFGYQDADGGHYKVGVGVRAGTTVTVMIGREARGRAGLKYGQAWGYRPVAGVQFAACPDGDTWFVGGFFVKGRRCVPLDVTAEGAQPVRVVVSLFAGACPS
;
A
#
# COMPACT_ATOMS: atom_id res chain seq x y z
N MET A 1 23.34 -44.79 -29.46
CA MET A 1 23.97 -43.75 -30.32
C MET A 1 23.88 -42.43 -29.57
N ARG A 2 24.81 -42.10 -28.65
CA ARG A 2 25.97 -41.17 -28.80
C ARG A 2 25.74 -39.91 -29.66
N ARG A 3 25.68 -38.75 -28.98
CA ARG A 3 26.29 -37.41 -29.22
C ARG A 3 25.38 -36.38 -28.50
N GLY A 4 25.78 -35.61 -27.49
CA GLY A 4 27.10 -35.17 -27.03
C GLY A 4 27.47 -33.84 -27.66
N VAL A 5 26.99 -32.71 -27.12
CA VAL A 5 27.58 -31.38 -27.35
C VAL A 5 27.53 -30.58 -26.04
N ARG A 6 28.72 -30.27 -25.54
CA ARG A 6 29.02 -29.33 -24.45
C ARG A 6 29.13 -27.92 -25.07
N GLY A 7 28.61 -26.91 -24.39
CA GLY A 7 28.79 -25.49 -24.74
C GLY A 7 29.22 -24.70 -23.50
N THR A 8 30.27 -23.90 -23.69
CA THR A 8 31.22 -23.37 -22.70
C THR A 8 30.72 -22.13 -21.93
N LEU A 9 31.20 -22.00 -20.68
CA LEU A 9 31.11 -20.83 -19.79
C LEU A 9 31.68 -19.54 -20.39
N ALA A 10 31.09 -18.40 -20.04
CA ALA A 10 31.78 -17.13 -19.94
C ALA A 10 31.39 -16.44 -18.62
N VAL A 11 32.36 -16.38 -17.69
CA VAL A 11 32.29 -15.65 -16.42
C VAL A 11 32.79 -14.23 -16.70
N GLY A 12 31.91 -13.25 -16.58
CA GLY A 12 32.25 -11.83 -16.66
C GLY A 12 32.23 -11.21 -15.27
N THR A 13 33.40 -11.10 -14.64
CA THR A 13 33.60 -10.42 -13.37
C THR A 13 33.77 -8.92 -13.63
N ALA A 14 32.82 -8.09 -13.18
CA ALA A 14 32.95 -6.64 -13.20
C ALA A 14 33.42 -6.14 -11.82
N LEU A 15 34.57 -5.48 -11.81
CA LEU A 15 35.25 -4.88 -10.67
C LEU A 15 34.68 -3.47 -10.44
N LEU A 16 34.11 -3.20 -9.27
CA LEU A 16 33.69 -1.84 -8.86
C LEU A 16 34.75 -1.26 -7.90
N VAL A 17 35.42 -0.21 -8.34
CA VAL A 17 36.39 0.56 -7.55
C VAL A 17 35.65 1.59 -6.71
N VAL A 18 35.84 1.52 -5.39
CA VAL A 18 35.37 2.52 -4.42
C VAL A 18 36.54 3.46 -4.14
N THR A 19 36.37 4.75 -4.44
CA THR A 19 37.27 5.81 -3.98
C THR A 19 36.46 6.87 -3.26
N GLY A 20 36.75 7.01 -1.96
CA GLY A 20 36.12 7.98 -1.06
C GLY A 20 36.65 9.40 -1.23
N CYS A 21 35.90 10.35 -0.68
CA CYS A 21 36.37 11.69 -0.39
C CYS A 21 36.29 11.94 1.13
N THR A 22 37.36 12.54 1.61
CA THR A 22 37.79 12.77 2.98
C THR A 22 37.03 13.90 3.68
N ALA A 23 37.04 13.84 5.01
CA ALA A 23 36.57 14.88 5.91
C ALA A 23 37.41 16.18 5.77
N GLU A 24 36.73 17.33 5.81
CA GLU A 24 37.37 18.64 5.92
C GLU A 24 37.24 19.22 7.33
N ASP A 25 38.20 20.10 7.58
CA ASP A 25 38.88 20.34 8.82
C ASP A 25 38.28 21.48 9.67
N ARG A 26 38.58 21.44 10.96
CA ARG A 26 38.31 22.51 11.93
C ARG A 26 39.36 23.62 11.79
N ALA A 27 38.92 24.86 11.58
CA ALA A 27 39.46 26.08 12.20
C ALA A 27 38.59 27.27 11.73
N SER A 28 38.03 28.14 12.58
CA SER A 28 38.78 29.12 13.36
C SER A 28 37.84 29.82 14.35
N ARG A 29 38.36 30.15 15.54
CA ARG A 29 37.73 30.98 16.56
C ARG A 29 38.45 32.33 16.61
N PRO A 30 37.74 33.46 16.56
CA PRO A 30 38.21 34.68 17.23
C PRO A 30 37.35 35.01 18.46
N THR A 31 38.05 35.40 19.53
CA THR A 31 37.54 35.89 20.81
C THR A 31 37.04 37.33 20.70
N ALA A 32 35.87 37.64 21.28
CA ALA A 32 35.49 39.00 21.66
C ALA A 32 34.72 38.99 23.00
N ALA A 33 35.06 39.94 23.87
CA ALA A 33 34.60 40.13 25.26
C ALA A 33 33.40 41.12 25.31
N PRO A 34 32.80 41.49 26.48
CA PRO A 34 31.36 41.36 26.69
C PRO A 34 30.53 42.66 26.82
N SER A 35 29.20 42.49 26.67
CA SER A 35 28.06 43.28 27.21
C SER A 35 27.71 44.63 26.53
N PRO A 36 26.43 45.12 26.53
CA PRO A 36 25.34 44.82 27.46
C PRO A 36 23.95 44.46 26.87
N THR A 37 23.09 44.04 27.79
CA THR A 37 21.66 43.69 27.75
C THR A 37 20.81 44.45 26.72
N ALA A 38 20.22 43.70 25.79
CA ALA A 38 19.02 44.09 25.07
C ALA A 38 17.95 43.02 25.30
N THR A 39 16.86 43.41 25.96
CA THR A 39 15.64 42.64 26.11
C THR A 39 15.02 42.42 24.73
N ALA A 40 15.35 41.30 24.10
CA ALA A 40 14.67 40.83 22.91
C ALA A 40 13.60 39.83 23.33
N SER A 41 12.36 40.19 23.03
CA SER A 41 11.20 39.30 23.11
C SER A 41 11.51 38.01 22.34
N ILE A 42 11.65 36.91 23.09
CA ILE A 42 11.56 35.56 22.54
C ILE A 42 10.12 35.37 22.07
N THR A 43 9.85 35.76 20.82
CA THR A 43 8.90 35.01 20.03
C THR A 43 9.54 33.65 19.88
N ALA A 44 9.14 32.71 20.75
CA ALA A 44 9.39 31.30 20.51
C ALA A 44 8.89 31.05 19.10
N MET A 45 9.81 30.90 18.15
CA MET A 45 9.52 30.15 16.95
C MET A 45 9.08 28.81 17.50
N ALA A 46 7.76 28.58 17.44
CA ALA A 46 7.21 27.29 17.71
C ALA A 46 7.98 26.35 16.80
N ASP A 47 8.88 25.56 17.41
CA ASP A 47 9.14 24.21 16.97
C ASP A 47 7.74 23.60 16.79
N GLY A 48 7.24 23.71 15.57
CA GLY A 48 6.02 23.04 15.18
C GLY A 48 6.23 21.60 15.57
N PRO A 49 5.36 21.00 16.39
CA PRO A 49 5.55 19.62 16.75
C PRO A 49 5.65 18.85 15.44
N ILE A 50 6.78 18.16 15.26
CA ILE A 50 6.84 16.96 14.44
C ILE A 50 5.65 16.15 14.94
N SER A 51 4.55 16.22 14.19
CA SER A 51 3.30 15.61 14.63
C SER A 51 3.57 14.13 14.73
N ALA A 52 3.61 13.67 15.97
CA ALA A 52 3.65 12.27 16.31
C ALA A 52 2.57 11.57 15.48
N THR A 53 2.96 10.54 14.73
CA THR A 53 2.05 9.54 14.18
C THR A 53 1.36 8.84 15.34
N GLY A 54 0.29 9.46 15.85
CA GLY A 54 -0.63 8.85 16.80
C GLY A 54 -1.55 7.83 16.09
N PRO A 55 -2.29 7.02 16.87
CA PRO A 55 -3.19 5.99 16.36
C PRO A 55 -4.32 6.49 15.44
N GLY A 56 -4.51 7.81 15.30
CA GLY A 56 -5.51 8.41 14.39
C GLY A 56 -5.11 8.44 12.92
N ALA A 57 -3.81 8.35 12.58
CA ALA A 57 -3.37 8.38 11.17
C ALA A 57 -3.77 7.11 10.39
N ASP A 58 -3.92 5.97 11.08
CA ASP A 58 -4.36 4.70 10.50
C ASP A 58 -5.90 4.60 10.38
N GLU A 59 -6.64 5.54 10.97
CA GLU A 59 -8.11 5.53 10.97
C GLU A 59 -8.70 6.44 9.89
N VAL A 60 -7.95 7.44 9.42
CA VAL A 60 -8.33 8.24 8.26
C VAL A 60 -8.05 7.44 6.99
N PRO A 61 -9.09 7.01 6.23
CA PRO A 61 -8.87 6.25 5.01
C PRO A 61 -8.17 7.11 3.97
N ARG A 62 -7.17 6.56 3.29
CA ARG A 62 -6.53 7.25 2.16
C ARG A 62 -7.53 7.42 1.02
N PRO A 63 -7.73 8.64 0.48
CA PRO A 63 -8.57 8.82 -0.70
C PRO A 63 -7.87 8.27 -1.94
N VAL A 64 -8.62 7.58 -2.80
CA VAL A 64 -8.24 7.13 -4.14
C VAL A 64 -9.44 7.42 -5.05
N ILE A 65 -9.24 8.27 -6.05
CA ILE A 65 -10.34 8.81 -6.84
C ILE A 65 -10.23 8.39 -8.31
N CYS A 66 -11.37 8.32 -9.00
CA CYS A 66 -11.37 8.35 -10.45
C CYS A 66 -10.90 9.74 -10.91
N GLY A 67 -9.63 9.85 -11.28
CA GLY A 67 -9.06 11.10 -11.74
C GLY A 67 -7.60 11.00 -12.16
N PRO A 68 -7.05 12.09 -12.74
CA PRO A 68 -5.64 12.16 -13.10
C PRO A 68 -4.75 11.84 -11.90
N GLY A 69 -3.69 11.08 -12.15
CA GLY A 69 -2.76 10.70 -11.09
C GLY A 69 -3.25 9.57 -10.19
N GLU A 70 -4.34 8.87 -10.53
CA GLU A 70 -4.75 7.61 -9.88
C GLU A 70 -4.75 6.41 -10.83
N ALA A 71 -4.51 5.20 -10.28
CA ALA A 71 -4.27 4.00 -11.06
C ALA A 71 -5.59 3.29 -11.23
N HIS A 72 -6.29 3.61 -12.31
CA HIS A 72 -7.60 3.07 -12.54
C HIS A 72 -7.90 2.85 -14.02
N MET A 73 -8.90 2.02 -14.27
CA MET A 73 -9.53 1.83 -15.58
C MET A 73 -11.05 1.89 -15.38
N THR A 74 -11.77 2.33 -16.39
CA THR A 74 -13.23 2.32 -16.39
C THR A 74 -13.78 1.17 -17.23
N GLU A 75 -14.82 0.52 -16.71
CA GLU A 75 -15.62 -0.45 -17.44
C GLU A 75 -17.04 0.13 -17.58
N PRO A 76 -17.43 0.61 -18.78
CA PRO A 76 -18.76 1.19 -19.00
C PRO A 76 -19.90 0.18 -18.82
N THR A 77 -19.60 -1.11 -19.00
CA THR A 77 -20.57 -2.19 -18.85
C THR A 77 -20.12 -3.10 -17.72
N PRO A 78 -20.89 -3.16 -16.61
CA PRO A 78 -20.58 -4.07 -15.51
C PRO A 78 -20.52 -5.51 -15.99
N THR A 79 -19.38 -6.17 -15.79
CA THR A 79 -19.30 -7.62 -15.97
C THR A 79 -19.82 -8.29 -14.68
N PRO A 80 -20.78 -9.22 -14.78
CA PRO A 80 -21.26 -9.95 -13.61
C PRO A 80 -20.11 -10.61 -12.82
N PRO A 81 -20.17 -10.63 -11.48
CA PRO A 81 -19.17 -11.32 -10.67
C PRO A 81 -19.10 -12.81 -11.00
N GLY A 82 -17.88 -13.33 -11.11
CA GLY A 82 -17.59 -14.75 -11.24
C GLY A 82 -17.61 -15.50 -9.91
N PRO A 83 -17.52 -16.85 -9.94
CA PRO A 83 -17.55 -17.67 -8.73
C PRO A 83 -16.39 -17.39 -7.76
N ASP A 84 -15.23 -16.99 -8.30
CA ASP A 84 -14.01 -16.69 -7.55
C ASP A 84 -13.92 -15.24 -7.05
N ASP A 85 -14.93 -14.43 -7.30
CA ASP A 85 -14.95 -13.03 -6.90
C ASP A 85 -15.45 -12.86 -5.47
N VAL A 86 -14.90 -11.88 -4.76
CA VAL A 86 -15.45 -11.41 -3.47
C VAL A 86 -16.25 -10.15 -3.74
N VAL A 87 -17.51 -10.13 -3.31
CA VAL A 87 -18.42 -8.99 -3.46
C VAL A 87 -18.86 -8.52 -2.08
N ALA A 88 -18.80 -7.21 -1.83
CA ALA A 88 -19.25 -6.58 -0.59
C ALA A 88 -19.90 -5.23 -0.90
N GLY A 89 -21.23 -5.18 -0.87
CA GLY A 89 -21.97 -3.99 -1.30
C GLY A 89 -21.65 -3.64 -2.78
N PRO A 90 -21.26 -2.38 -3.09
CA PRO A 90 -20.88 -1.97 -4.43
C PRO A 90 -19.42 -2.28 -4.80
N VAL A 91 -18.68 -3.02 -3.95
CA VAL A 91 -17.27 -3.38 -4.17
C VAL A 91 -17.14 -4.82 -4.64
N ILE A 92 -16.24 -5.03 -5.60
CA ILE A 92 -15.85 -6.35 -6.11
C ILE A 92 -14.32 -6.48 -6.15
N TRP A 93 -13.80 -7.62 -5.70
CA TRP A 93 -12.43 -8.04 -5.97
C TRP A 93 -12.45 -9.29 -6.85
N ARG A 94 -12.02 -9.13 -8.11
CA ARG A 94 -11.98 -10.22 -9.08
C ARG A 94 -10.96 -11.29 -8.69
N GLY A 95 -11.37 -12.55 -8.71
CA GLY A 95 -10.53 -13.72 -8.45
C GLY A 95 -9.98 -13.82 -7.01
N LEU A 96 -10.41 -12.98 -6.08
CA LEU A 96 -9.82 -12.91 -4.74
C LEU A 96 -10.01 -14.20 -3.93
N LYS A 97 -11.07 -14.99 -4.19
CA LYS A 97 -11.24 -16.29 -3.52
C LYS A 97 -10.17 -17.31 -3.92
N ALA A 98 -9.61 -17.21 -5.12
CA ALA A 98 -8.57 -18.13 -5.60
C ALA A 98 -7.29 -18.05 -4.77
N MET A 99 -7.05 -16.93 -4.07
CA MET A 99 -5.91 -16.78 -3.16
C MET A 99 -5.98 -17.70 -1.94
N ALA A 100 -7.13 -18.30 -1.61
CA ALA A 100 -7.24 -19.22 -0.49
C ALA A 100 -6.32 -20.45 -0.66
N THR A 101 -6.17 -20.95 -1.90
CA THR A 101 -5.41 -22.16 -2.23
C THR A 101 -4.33 -21.93 -3.29
N GLY A 102 -4.24 -20.74 -3.87
CA GLY A 102 -3.27 -20.41 -4.91
C GLY A 102 -1.82 -20.33 -4.41
N ASP A 103 -0.88 -20.33 -5.36
CA ASP A 103 0.54 -20.07 -5.08
C ASP A 103 0.78 -18.55 -4.91
N PRO A 104 1.26 -18.08 -3.74
CA PRO A 104 1.57 -16.67 -3.53
C PRO A 104 2.44 -16.01 -4.61
N ALA A 105 3.38 -16.74 -5.20
CA ALA A 105 4.27 -16.20 -6.23
C ALA A 105 3.55 -15.84 -7.54
N SER A 106 2.35 -16.38 -7.77
CA SER A 106 1.52 -16.05 -8.94
C SER A 106 0.72 -14.76 -8.79
N PHE A 107 0.59 -14.23 -7.57
CA PHE A 107 -0.21 -13.02 -7.29
C PHE A 107 0.65 -11.79 -6.95
N GLY A 108 1.96 -11.98 -6.74
CA GLY A 108 2.85 -10.90 -6.35
C GLY A 108 4.17 -11.44 -5.83
N TYR A 109 4.77 -10.70 -4.90
CA TYR A 109 6.07 -11.06 -4.32
C TYR A 109 6.02 -11.02 -2.79
N GLN A 110 7.03 -11.60 -2.16
CA GLN A 110 7.24 -11.55 -0.72
C GLN A 110 8.64 -11.00 -0.44
N ASP A 111 8.77 -10.21 0.62
CA ASP A 111 10.04 -9.74 1.16
C ASP A 111 10.08 -9.96 2.68
N ALA A 112 11.06 -9.36 3.36
CA ALA A 112 11.24 -9.51 4.81
C ALA A 112 10.07 -8.92 5.64
N ASP A 113 9.33 -7.95 5.08
CA ASP A 113 8.22 -7.29 5.77
C ASP A 113 6.90 -8.03 5.58
N GLY A 114 6.71 -8.71 4.44
CA GLY A 114 5.56 -9.57 4.19
C GLY A 114 5.28 -9.82 2.71
N GLY A 115 4.08 -10.32 2.45
CA GLY A 115 3.59 -10.53 1.09
C GLY A 115 2.92 -9.28 0.53
N HIS A 116 3.17 -9.01 -0.75
CA HIS A 116 2.63 -7.91 -1.53
C HIS A 116 1.94 -8.47 -2.77
N TYR A 117 0.61 -8.54 -2.72
CA TYR A 117 -0.18 -9.24 -3.72
C TYR A 117 -1.08 -8.28 -4.48
N LYS A 118 -1.00 -8.31 -5.81
CA LYS A 118 -1.74 -7.42 -6.71
C LYS A 118 -3.16 -7.97 -6.89
N VAL A 119 -4.14 -7.19 -6.47
CA VAL A 119 -5.56 -7.51 -6.61
C VAL A 119 -6.28 -6.20 -6.94
N GLY A 120 -6.90 -6.14 -8.11
CA GLY A 120 -7.72 -4.99 -8.49
C GLY A 120 -9.01 -4.94 -7.67
N VAL A 121 -9.48 -3.73 -7.37
CA VAL A 121 -10.79 -3.51 -6.74
C VAL A 121 -11.68 -2.75 -7.71
N GLY A 122 -12.82 -3.33 -8.04
CA GLY A 122 -13.87 -2.67 -8.79
C GLY A 122 -14.86 -2.01 -7.84
N VAL A 123 -15.23 -0.78 -8.14
CA VAL A 123 -16.23 0.00 -7.40
C VAL A 123 -17.29 0.46 -8.37
N ARG A 124 -18.56 0.22 -8.02
CA ARG A 124 -19.70 0.58 -8.87
C ARG A 124 -19.69 2.07 -9.25
N ALA A 125 -20.03 2.35 -10.49
CA ALA A 125 -20.19 3.71 -11.03
C ALA A 125 -20.94 4.65 -10.07
N GLY A 126 -20.43 5.87 -9.90
CA GLY A 126 -21.06 6.94 -9.12
C GLY A 126 -21.08 6.71 -7.60
N THR A 127 -20.36 5.71 -7.08
CA THR A 127 -20.34 5.43 -5.63
C THR A 127 -19.01 5.84 -4.98
N THR A 128 -19.12 6.26 -3.72
CA THR A 128 -18.00 6.40 -2.80
C THR A 128 -18.07 5.30 -1.74
N VAL A 129 -16.97 4.61 -1.53
CA VAL A 129 -16.87 3.49 -0.58
C VAL A 129 -15.62 3.62 0.27
N THR A 130 -15.74 3.30 1.55
CA THR A 130 -14.59 3.13 2.44
C THR A 130 -14.39 1.65 2.71
N VAL A 131 -13.19 1.15 2.44
CA VAL A 131 -12.75 -0.19 2.80
C VAL A 131 -11.72 -0.10 3.92
N MET A 132 -11.99 -0.76 5.04
CA MET A 132 -11.08 -0.83 6.19
C MET A 132 -10.62 -2.27 6.42
N ILE A 133 -9.37 -2.44 6.82
CA ILE A 133 -8.90 -3.64 7.50
C ILE A 133 -9.56 -3.69 8.89
N GLY A 134 -10.22 -4.80 9.18
CA GLY A 134 -10.82 -5.06 10.48
C GLY A 134 -9.78 -4.91 11.58
N ARG A 135 -10.20 -4.33 12.71
CA ARG A 135 -9.29 -3.92 13.80
C ARG A 135 -8.33 -5.02 14.24
N GLU A 136 -8.76 -6.28 14.26
CA GLU A 136 -7.95 -7.44 14.68
C GLU A 136 -6.79 -7.79 13.74
N ALA A 137 -6.83 -7.30 12.50
CA ALA A 137 -5.82 -7.56 11.48
C ALA A 137 -4.92 -6.35 11.20
N ARG A 138 -5.24 -5.17 11.75
CA ARG A 138 -4.39 -3.97 11.64
C ARG A 138 -2.98 -4.25 12.18
N GLY A 139 -1.96 -3.71 11.52
CA GLY A 139 -0.55 -3.99 11.81
C GLY A 139 0.00 -5.29 11.22
N ARG A 140 -0.87 -6.19 10.74
CA ARG A 140 -0.49 -7.44 10.03
C ARG A 140 -1.05 -7.52 8.62
N ALA A 141 -2.01 -6.67 8.27
CA ALA A 141 -2.54 -6.53 6.93
C ALA A 141 -2.73 -5.05 6.60
N GLY A 142 -2.71 -4.73 5.30
CA GLY A 142 -2.96 -3.38 4.82
C GLY A 142 -3.32 -3.35 3.34
N LEU A 143 -3.87 -2.22 2.92
CA LEU A 143 -4.31 -1.93 1.56
C LEU A 143 -3.24 -1.11 0.85
N LYS A 144 -2.88 -1.49 -0.38
CA LYS A 144 -1.91 -0.81 -1.25
C LYS A 144 -2.60 -0.40 -2.55
N TYR A 145 -3.39 0.67 -2.53
CA TYR A 145 -4.07 1.22 -3.72
C TYR A 145 -3.64 2.68 -3.95
N GLY A 146 -3.54 3.07 -5.23
CA GLY A 146 -3.15 4.40 -5.72
C GLY A 146 -1.83 4.43 -6.52
N GLN A 147 -1.47 5.56 -7.15
CA GLN A 147 -0.38 5.65 -8.16
C GLN A 147 1.07 5.72 -7.67
N ALA A 148 1.37 5.78 -6.37
CA ALA A 148 2.77 5.78 -5.95
C ALA A 148 3.29 4.35 -5.76
N TRP A 149 4.28 3.98 -6.58
CA TRP A 149 5.21 2.91 -6.23
C TRP A 149 5.75 3.17 -4.81
N GLY A 150 5.75 2.13 -3.96
CA GLY A 150 6.24 2.26 -2.59
C GLY A 150 5.23 2.81 -1.58
N TYR A 151 3.94 2.93 -1.91
CA TYR A 151 2.95 3.24 -0.88
C TYR A 151 3.02 2.23 0.27
N ARG A 152 3.18 2.79 1.47
CA ARG A 152 3.03 2.04 2.71
C ARG A 152 1.61 1.45 2.76
N PRO A 153 1.47 0.20 3.20
CA PRO A 153 0.16 -0.38 3.47
C PRO A 153 -0.58 0.51 4.49
N VAL A 154 -1.84 0.81 4.21
CA VAL A 154 -2.72 1.57 5.12
C VAL A 154 -3.84 0.67 5.62
N ALA A 155 -4.42 1.00 6.78
CA ALA A 155 -5.55 0.25 7.30
C ALA A 155 -6.88 0.60 6.59
N GLY A 156 -6.95 1.71 5.84
CA GLY A 156 -8.18 2.16 5.19
C GLY A 156 -7.97 2.87 3.85
N VAL A 157 -8.84 2.61 2.89
CA VAL A 157 -8.90 3.35 1.62
C VAL A 157 -10.34 3.77 1.35
N GLN A 158 -10.53 5.04 0.99
CA GLN A 158 -11.78 5.55 0.46
C GLN A 158 -11.67 5.66 -1.05
N PHE A 159 -12.48 4.90 -1.78
CA PHE A 159 -12.54 4.90 -3.23
C PHE A 159 -13.71 5.76 -3.69
N ALA A 160 -13.48 6.63 -4.67
CA ALA A 160 -14.54 7.36 -5.38
C ALA A 160 -14.54 6.95 -6.86
N ALA A 161 -15.55 6.19 -7.27
CA ALA A 161 -15.68 5.73 -8.66
C ALA A 161 -16.07 6.87 -9.61
N CYS A 162 -15.75 6.70 -10.89
CA CYS A 162 -16.24 7.56 -11.96
C CYS A 162 -17.78 7.52 -12.01
N PRO A 163 -18.45 8.61 -12.43
CA PRO A 163 -19.91 8.63 -12.52
C PRO A 163 -20.47 7.68 -13.60
N ASP A 164 -19.75 7.50 -14.71
CA ASP A 164 -20.29 6.89 -15.93
C ASP A 164 -19.84 5.44 -16.17
N GLY A 165 -19.13 4.82 -15.22
CA GLY A 165 -18.66 3.45 -15.38
C GLY A 165 -18.05 2.87 -14.11
N ASP A 166 -18.10 1.55 -13.99
CA ASP A 166 -17.45 0.84 -12.90
C ASP A 166 -15.95 1.13 -12.95
N THR A 167 -15.37 1.47 -11.80
CA THR A 167 -13.98 1.90 -11.73
C THR A 167 -13.14 0.83 -11.08
N TRP A 168 -12.14 0.35 -11.83
CA TRP A 168 -11.17 -0.64 -11.37
C TRP A 168 -9.90 0.05 -10.91
N PHE A 169 -9.67 0.10 -9.61
CA PHE A 169 -8.45 0.63 -9.03
C PHE A 169 -7.37 -0.45 -8.96
N VAL A 170 -6.18 -0.10 -9.45
CA VAL A 170 -4.99 -0.94 -9.40
C VAL A 170 -4.36 -0.83 -8.03
N GLY A 171 -4.09 -1.97 -7.42
CA GLY A 171 -3.46 -2.04 -6.13
C GLY A 171 -3.42 -3.46 -5.62
N GLY A 172 -3.61 -3.63 -4.32
CA GLY A 172 -3.78 -4.93 -3.71
C GLY A 172 -3.57 -4.93 -2.20
N PHE A 173 -3.11 -6.07 -1.70
CA PHE A 173 -2.98 -6.35 -0.28
C PHE A 173 -1.52 -6.48 0.13
N PHE A 174 -1.23 -6.02 1.34
CA PHE A 174 -0.07 -6.41 2.11
C PHE A 174 -0.51 -7.32 3.25
N VAL A 175 0.27 -8.36 3.54
CA VAL A 175 0.02 -9.23 4.70
C VAL A 175 1.30 -9.84 5.27
N LYS A 176 1.39 -9.87 6.60
CA LYS A 176 2.41 -10.59 7.35
C LYS A 176 1.99 -12.05 7.51
N GLY A 177 2.67 -12.92 6.77
CA GLY A 177 2.36 -14.34 6.71
C GLY A 177 1.01 -14.64 6.04
N ARG A 178 0.59 -15.90 6.08
CA ARG A 178 -0.70 -16.36 5.56
C ARG A 178 -1.80 -16.05 6.57
N ARG A 179 -2.90 -15.40 6.16
CA ARG A 179 -3.94 -14.96 7.12
C ARG A 179 -5.32 -14.74 6.49
N CYS A 180 -6.35 -14.98 7.30
CA CYS A 180 -7.71 -14.49 7.08
C CYS A 180 -7.82 -13.03 7.50
N VAL A 181 -8.13 -12.15 6.56
CA VAL A 181 -8.19 -10.70 6.78
C VAL A 181 -9.64 -10.24 6.68
N PRO A 182 -10.24 -9.77 7.78
CA PRO A 182 -11.55 -9.13 7.73
C PRO A 182 -11.45 -7.75 7.07
N LEU A 183 -12.42 -7.45 6.23
CA LEU A 183 -12.64 -6.17 5.59
C LEU A 183 -14.01 -5.63 5.99
N ASP A 184 -14.04 -4.39 6.42
CA ASP A 184 -15.28 -3.63 6.63
C ASP A 184 -15.47 -2.70 5.43
N VAL A 185 -16.57 -2.85 4.72
CA VAL A 185 -16.90 -2.09 3.51
C VAL A 185 -18.13 -1.24 3.78
N THR A 186 -17.97 0.08 3.72
CA THR A 186 -19.03 1.05 3.99
C THR A 186 -19.21 1.95 2.77
N ALA A 187 -20.32 1.79 2.06
CA ALA A 187 -20.73 2.76 1.04
C ALA A 187 -21.36 3.98 1.71
N GLU A 188 -21.26 5.15 1.07
CA GLU A 188 -21.89 6.37 1.57
C GLU A 188 -23.40 6.16 1.79
N GLY A 189 -23.89 6.50 2.99
CA GLY A 189 -25.29 6.33 3.38
C GLY A 189 -25.75 4.88 3.61
N ALA A 190 -24.86 3.89 3.58
CA ALA A 190 -25.20 2.48 3.77
C ALA A 190 -24.67 1.90 5.09
N GLN A 191 -25.26 0.78 5.52
CA GLN A 191 -24.72 -0.02 6.63
C GLN A 191 -23.42 -0.71 6.21
N PRO A 192 -22.41 -0.81 7.09
CA PRO A 192 -21.18 -1.54 6.81
C PRO A 192 -21.45 -3.03 6.51
N VAL A 193 -20.79 -3.54 5.47
CA VAL A 193 -20.75 -4.96 5.12
C VAL A 193 -19.38 -5.51 5.50
N ARG A 194 -19.36 -6.54 6.35
CA ARG A 194 -18.12 -7.22 6.73
C ARG A 194 -17.94 -8.49 5.89
N VAL A 195 -16.75 -8.68 5.34
CA VAL A 195 -16.33 -9.92 4.67
C VAL A 195 -14.96 -10.35 5.18
N VAL A 196 -14.67 -11.65 5.15
CA VAL A 196 -13.35 -12.18 5.52
C VAL A 196 -12.71 -12.79 4.28
N VAL A 197 -11.52 -12.32 3.91
CA VAL A 197 -10.79 -12.79 2.73
C VAL A 197 -9.59 -13.62 3.15
N SER A 198 -9.29 -14.67 2.39
CA SER A 198 -8.11 -15.50 2.61
C SER A 198 -6.95 -14.98 1.78
N LEU A 199 -5.91 -14.49 2.45
CA LEU A 199 -4.62 -14.26 1.83
C LEU A 199 -3.74 -15.48 2.11
N PHE A 200 -3.99 -16.56 1.34
CA PHE A 200 -3.29 -17.85 1.38
C PHE A 200 -3.43 -18.66 2.67
N ALA A 201 -4.46 -18.40 3.48
CA ALA A 201 -4.71 -19.10 4.74
C ALA A 201 -5.60 -20.34 4.61
N GLY A 202 -6.03 -20.71 3.40
CA GLY A 202 -7.08 -21.72 3.21
C GLY A 202 -8.46 -21.14 3.54
N ALA A 203 -9.35 -21.99 4.08
CA ALA A 203 -10.70 -21.58 4.45
C ALA A 203 -10.69 -20.58 5.62
N CYS A 204 -11.53 -19.54 5.53
CA CYS A 204 -11.69 -18.53 6.57
C CYS A 204 -13.08 -18.60 7.21
N PRO A 205 -13.23 -18.16 8.47
CA PRO A 205 -14.54 -18.03 9.11
C PRO A 205 -15.42 -17.06 8.34
N SER A 206 -16.70 -17.42 8.18
CA SER A 206 -17.77 -16.60 7.60
C SER A 206 -18.52 -15.82 8.69
#